data_AF-A0A1H4ST57-F1
#
_entry.id   AF-A0A1H4ST57-F1
#
_cell.length_a   1.000
_cell.length_b   1.000
_cell.length_c   1.000
_cell.angle_alpha   90.00
_cell.angle_beta   90.00
_cell.angle_gamma   90.00
#
_symmetry.space_group_name_H-M   'P 1'
#
loop_
_entity.id
_entity.type
_entity.pdbx_description
1 polymer ?
#
loop_
_entity_poly.entity_id
_entity_poly.type
_entity_poly.pdbx_seq_one_letter_code
_entity_poly.pdbx_strand_id
1 'polypeptide(L)'
;MRSLGPEDTQSGAGTRFSAAKASTFRIGGLGMSVLVLAFLVAVIFAANQNSVVGWFVAVISLGWLLLAAFVVFSIQRATKRAAAKLNEASNAFNAAAGRAPSSSSEGTRLVAQDGESTRMRDMKLDHSFKIVQVQARVIEEELAKGAAGDQDMVTRALETITITATNARDMIKSGGATEAPVTGTVID
;
A
#
# COMPACT_ATOMS: atom_id res chain seq x y z
N MET A 1 25.02 38.26 71.12
CA MET A 1 26.00 38.98 70.28
C MET A 1 25.42 39.08 68.88
N ARG A 2 25.33 40.31 68.35
CA ARG A 2 24.99 40.62 66.95
C ARG A 2 26.14 40.17 66.03
N SER A 3 25.84 39.71 64.81
CA SER A 3 26.66 39.93 63.60
C SER A 3 25.88 39.37 62.39
N LEU A 4 25.20 40.23 61.62
CA LEU A 4 25.64 40.73 60.30
C LEU A 4 25.79 39.62 59.25
N GLY A 5 24.90 39.61 58.26
CA GLY A 5 25.05 38.81 57.05
C GLY A 5 26.03 39.45 56.06
N PRO A 6 26.22 38.81 54.89
CA PRO A 6 26.55 39.50 53.67
C PRO A 6 25.40 39.38 52.66
N GLU A 7 25.04 40.52 52.09
CA GLU A 7 24.34 40.59 50.81
C GLU A 7 25.29 40.12 49.71
N ASP A 8 24.91 39.08 48.97
CA ASP A 8 25.50 38.80 47.66
C ASP A 8 24.54 39.30 46.57
N THR A 9 24.86 40.49 46.08
CA THR A 9 24.36 41.06 44.84
C THR A 9 25.27 40.59 43.71
N GLN A 10 24.82 39.64 42.89
CA GLN A 10 25.30 39.30 41.52
C GLN A 10 24.57 38.00 41.11
N SER A 11 24.08 37.79 39.90
CA SER A 11 24.53 38.24 38.60
C SER A 11 23.48 37.84 37.55
N GLY A 12 23.36 38.66 36.50
CA GLY A 12 23.15 38.15 35.16
C GLY A 12 21.74 37.69 34.81
N ALA A 13 21.02 38.58 34.15
CA ALA A 13 19.99 38.24 33.19
C ALA A 13 20.55 37.29 32.10
N GLY A 14 20.56 36.00 32.38
CA GLY A 14 20.69 34.95 31.39
C GLY A 14 19.30 34.62 30.88
N THR A 15 18.82 35.36 29.88
CA THR A 15 17.66 34.98 29.08
C THR A 15 17.89 33.55 28.61
N ARG A 16 17.17 32.59 29.21
CA ARG A 16 17.18 31.21 28.73
C ARG A 16 16.65 31.29 27.31
N PHE A 17 17.51 31.09 26.31
CA PHE A 17 17.05 30.74 24.99
C PHE A 17 16.35 29.39 25.15
N SER A 18 15.03 29.44 25.33
CA SER A 18 14.17 28.30 25.07
C SER A 18 14.50 27.88 23.66
N ALA A 19 15.20 26.76 23.52
CA ALA A 19 15.33 26.05 22.26
C ALA A 19 13.92 25.95 21.70
N ALA A 20 13.66 26.73 20.66
CA ALA A 20 12.38 26.77 19.99
C ALA A 20 12.10 25.34 19.56
N LYS A 21 11.18 24.68 20.26
CA LYS A 21 10.57 23.45 19.82
C LYS A 21 9.84 23.85 18.54
N ALA A 22 10.52 23.66 17.40
CA ALA A 22 9.96 23.83 16.09
C ALA A 22 8.76 22.89 16.01
N SER A 23 7.60 23.43 16.35
CA SER A 23 6.33 22.81 16.07
C SER A 23 6.25 22.80 14.56
N THR A 24 6.46 21.63 13.98
CA THR A 24 6.12 21.34 12.59
C THR A 24 4.61 21.48 12.47
N PHE A 25 4.15 22.72 12.41
CA PHE A 25 2.77 23.07 12.24
C PHE A 25 2.39 22.55 10.87
N ARG A 26 1.41 21.64 10.87
CA ARG A 26 0.83 21.02 9.69
C ARG A 26 0.12 22.11 8.87
N ILE A 27 0.89 22.91 8.14
CA ILE A 27 0.42 23.93 7.19
C ILE A 27 0.28 23.35 5.76
N GLY A 28 0.49 22.03 5.62
CA GLY A 28 0.79 21.35 4.35
C GLY A 28 -0.27 21.44 3.25
N GLY A 29 -1.49 21.92 3.53
CA GLY A 29 -2.53 22.11 2.51
C GLY A 29 -2.52 23.51 1.89
N LEU A 30 -2.64 24.56 2.73
CA LEU A 30 -2.86 25.92 2.26
C LEU A 30 -1.57 26.63 1.83
N GLY A 31 -0.44 26.35 2.50
CA GLY A 31 0.85 26.88 2.08
C GLY A 31 1.31 26.26 0.76
N MET A 32 1.02 24.98 0.55
CA MET A 32 1.37 24.26 -0.67
C MET A 32 0.60 24.78 -1.88
N SER A 33 -0.69 25.08 -1.74
CA SER A 33 -1.49 25.62 -2.85
C SER A 33 -1.02 27.00 -3.30
N VAL A 34 -0.61 27.87 -2.37
CA VAL A 34 -0.05 29.19 -2.68
C VAL A 34 1.29 29.08 -3.41
N LEU A 35 2.17 28.16 -2.99
CA LEU A 35 3.44 27.91 -3.67
C LEU A 35 3.24 27.35 -5.09
N VAL A 36 2.30 26.42 -5.27
CA VAL A 36 1.94 25.88 -6.59
C VAL A 36 1.38 26.97 -7.49
N LEU A 37 0.53 27.87 -6.97
CA LEU A 37 -0.03 28.97 -7.73
C LEU A 37 1.05 29.99 -8.15
N ALA A 38 1.94 30.37 -7.23
CA ALA A 38 3.06 31.27 -7.52
C ALA A 38 4.02 30.66 -8.56
N PHE A 39 4.25 29.34 -8.48
CA PHE A 39 5.07 28.60 -9.44
C PHE A 39 4.43 28.57 -10.84
N LEU A 40 3.12 28.31 -10.93
CA LEU A 40 2.39 28.37 -12.21
C LEU A 40 2.47 29.76 -12.86
N VAL A 41 2.31 30.83 -12.06
CA VAL A 41 2.44 32.22 -12.55
C VAL A 41 3.85 32.49 -13.08
N ALA A 42 4.90 32.05 -12.37
CA ALA A 42 6.28 32.21 -12.82
C ALA A 42 6.56 31.46 -14.13
N VAL A 43 6.03 30.25 -14.28
CA VAL A 43 6.15 29.44 -15.52
C VAL A 43 5.47 30.14 -16.71
N ILE A 44 4.25 30.67 -16.50
CA ILE A 44 3.50 31.39 -17.55
C ILE A 44 4.25 32.67 -17.96
N PHE A 45 4.82 33.41 -17.01
CA PHE A 45 5.60 34.61 -17.30
C PHE A 45 6.92 34.29 -18.01
N ALA A 46 7.59 33.19 -17.66
CA ALA A 46 8.78 32.72 -18.35
C ALA A 46 8.49 32.26 -19.78
N ALA A 47 7.37 31.57 -20.00
CA ALA A 47 6.93 31.14 -21.33
C ALA A 47 6.52 32.31 -22.24
N ASN A 48 5.95 33.37 -21.67
CA ASN A 48 5.49 34.54 -22.43
C ASN A 48 6.61 35.43 -22.98
N GLN A 49 7.86 35.29 -22.49
CA GLN A 49 9.00 36.05 -23.03
C GLN A 49 9.60 35.48 -24.34
N ASN A 50 8.98 34.46 -24.95
CA ASN A 50 9.48 33.77 -26.15
C ASN A 50 10.97 33.39 -26.08
N SER A 51 11.46 33.09 -24.88
CA SER A 51 12.83 32.65 -24.62
C SER A 51 12.84 31.14 -24.48
N VAL A 52 13.74 30.48 -25.20
CA VAL A 52 13.89 29.00 -25.23
C VAL A 52 14.05 28.44 -23.81
N VAL A 53 14.71 29.19 -22.92
CA VAL A 53 14.89 28.81 -21.50
C VAL A 53 13.56 28.74 -20.75
N GLY A 54 12.62 29.64 -21.03
CA GLY A 54 11.30 29.65 -20.40
C GLY A 54 10.48 28.42 -20.75
N TRP A 55 10.57 27.96 -22.01
CA TRP A 55 9.91 26.73 -22.47
C TRP A 55 10.49 25.47 -21.82
N PHE A 56 11.81 25.40 -21.61
CA PHE A 56 12.41 24.28 -20.88
C PHE A 56 11.91 24.20 -19.43
N VAL A 57 11.91 25.34 -18.73
CA VAL A 57 11.40 25.40 -17.36
C VAL A 57 9.91 25.04 -17.33
N ALA A 58 9.11 25.51 -18.29
CA ALA A 58 7.69 25.17 -18.41
C ALA A 58 7.44 23.67 -18.62
N VAL A 59 8.18 23.01 -19.52
CA VAL A 59 8.00 21.57 -19.76
C VAL A 59 8.44 20.74 -18.55
N ILE A 60 9.60 21.07 -17.96
CA ILE A 60 10.13 20.33 -16.80
C ILE A 60 9.20 20.48 -15.60
N SER A 61 8.73 21.71 -15.34
CA SER A 61 7.78 22.00 -14.27
C SER A 61 6.45 21.27 -14.43
N LEU A 62 5.90 21.25 -15.65
CA LEU A 62 4.68 20.51 -15.97
C LEU A 62 4.86 19.00 -15.72
N GLY A 63 6.01 18.45 -16.10
CA GLY A 63 6.37 17.05 -15.83
C GLY A 63 6.34 16.71 -14.34
N TRP A 64 6.96 17.55 -13.50
CA TRP A 64 6.93 17.38 -12.05
C TRP A 64 5.54 17.54 -11.44
N LEU A 65 4.74 18.48 -11.95
CA LEU A 65 3.36 18.68 -11.51
C LEU A 65 2.49 17.45 -11.80
N LEU A 66 2.61 16.89 -13.01
CA LEU A 66 1.89 15.68 -13.41
C LEU A 66 2.33 14.47 -12.59
N LEU A 67 3.63 14.32 -12.33
CA LEU A 67 4.16 13.25 -11.48
C LEU A 67 3.58 13.36 -10.05
N ALA A 68 3.62 14.55 -9.46
CA ALA A 68 3.07 14.79 -8.13
C ALA A 68 1.56 14.53 -8.08
N ALA A 69 0.81 15.01 -9.09
CA ALA A 69 -0.61 14.74 -9.21
C ALA A 69 -0.88 13.24 -9.32
N PHE A 70 -0.14 12.52 -10.17
CA PHE A 70 -0.26 11.07 -10.33
C PHE A 70 -0.06 10.33 -9.01
N VAL A 71 0.96 10.69 -8.23
CA VAL A 71 1.22 10.09 -6.90
C VAL A 71 0.08 10.39 -5.92
N VAL A 72 -0.40 11.64 -5.87
CA VAL A 72 -1.52 12.01 -4.98
C VAL A 72 -2.79 11.28 -5.39
N PHE A 73 -3.11 11.22 -6.68
CA PHE A 73 -4.27 10.49 -7.19
C PHE A 73 -4.17 8.99 -6.97
N SER A 74 -2.98 8.38 -7.11
CA SER A 74 -2.79 6.95 -6.88
C SER A 74 -3.04 6.58 -5.41
N ILE A 75 -2.52 7.39 -4.47
CA ILE A 75 -2.76 7.23 -3.04
C ILE A 75 -4.24 7.48 -2.70
N GLN A 76 -4.84 8.56 -3.18
CA GLN A 76 -6.26 8.85 -2.95
C GLN A 76 -7.18 7.75 -3.50
N ARG A 77 -6.81 7.12 -4.61
CA ARG A 77 -7.58 6.02 -5.20
C ARG A 77 -7.40 4.72 -4.41
N ALA A 78 -6.21 4.49 -3.84
CA ALA A 78 -5.94 3.37 -2.95
C ALA A 78 -6.68 3.52 -1.61
N THR A 79 -6.68 4.71 -1.01
CA THR A 79 -7.37 4.96 0.27
C THR A 79 -8.88 4.89 0.14
N LYS A 80 -9.47 5.38 -0.96
CA LYS A 80 -10.92 5.23 -1.21
C LYS A 80 -11.36 3.77 -1.32
N ARG A 81 -10.54 2.90 -1.93
CA ARG A 81 -10.81 1.45 -2.02
C ARG A 81 -10.59 0.74 -0.68
N ALA A 82 -9.59 1.16 0.09
CA ALA A 82 -9.33 0.62 1.43
C ALA A 82 -10.40 1.02 2.45
N ALA A 83 -10.91 2.26 2.40
CA ALA A 83 -11.98 2.74 3.28
C ALA A 83 -13.29 1.99 3.05
N ALA A 84 -13.62 1.65 1.79
CA ALA A 84 -14.79 0.82 1.49
C ALA A 84 -14.66 -0.59 2.10
N LYS A 85 -13.49 -1.23 2.00
CA LYS A 85 -13.24 -2.55 2.59
C LYS A 85 -13.16 -2.53 4.12
N LEU A 86 -12.65 -1.46 4.72
CA LEU A 86 -12.63 -1.28 6.18
C LEU A 86 -14.03 -1.02 6.73
N ASN A 87 -14.88 -0.24 6.04
CA ASN A 87 -16.28 -0.08 6.44
C ASN A 87 -17.05 -1.40 6.33
N GLU A 88 -16.81 -2.18 5.28
CA GLU A 88 -17.42 -3.51 5.12
C GLU A 88 -16.93 -4.49 6.21
N ALA A 89 -15.63 -4.51 6.50
CA ALA A 89 -15.04 -5.32 7.55
C ALA A 89 -15.46 -4.86 8.97
N SER A 90 -15.57 -3.56 9.23
CA SER A 90 -16.07 -3.02 10.49
C SER A 90 -17.55 -3.27 10.68
N ASN A 91 -18.37 -3.19 9.62
CA ASN A 91 -19.78 -3.57 9.67
C ASN A 91 -19.94 -5.08 9.88
N ALA A 92 -19.14 -5.90 9.21
CA ALA A 92 -19.12 -7.36 9.42
C ALA A 92 -18.61 -7.73 10.82
N PHE A 93 -17.61 -7.01 11.36
CA PHE A 93 -17.12 -7.20 12.72
C PHE A 93 -18.14 -6.73 13.76
N ASN A 94 -18.85 -5.63 13.56
CA ASN A 94 -19.94 -5.19 14.44
C ASN A 94 -21.14 -6.16 14.39
N ALA A 95 -21.43 -6.75 13.24
CA ALA A 95 -22.42 -7.81 13.09
C ALA A 95 -21.98 -9.12 13.77
N ALA A 96 -20.69 -9.47 13.68
CA ALA A 96 -20.12 -10.67 14.29
C ALA A 96 -19.84 -10.53 15.80
N ALA A 97 -19.54 -9.32 16.28
CA ALA A 97 -19.32 -9.00 17.69
C ALA A 97 -20.62 -8.84 18.50
N GLY A 98 -21.76 -9.28 17.95
CA GLY A 98 -23.00 -9.49 18.70
C GLY A 98 -23.84 -8.24 18.97
N ARG A 99 -23.60 -7.12 18.26
CA ARG A 99 -24.47 -5.94 18.35
C ARG A 99 -25.29 -5.77 17.07
N ALA A 100 -26.16 -6.74 16.81
CA ALA A 100 -27.14 -6.66 15.72
C ALA A 100 -28.37 -5.83 16.16
N PRO A 101 -28.91 -4.93 15.31
CA PRO A 101 -30.34 -4.69 15.32
C PRO A 101 -31.00 -5.93 14.72
N SER A 102 -31.98 -6.45 15.47
CA SER A 102 -32.78 -7.62 15.13
C SER A 102 -33.63 -7.37 13.87
N SER A 103 -33.45 -8.19 12.83
CA SER A 103 -34.53 -8.57 11.92
C SER A 103 -34.14 -9.82 11.12
N SER A 104 -34.69 -10.95 11.57
CA SER A 104 -35.30 -12.01 10.76
C SER A 104 -34.67 -12.46 9.43
N SER A 105 -34.42 -13.77 9.40
CA SER A 105 -34.73 -14.72 8.30
C SER A 105 -33.57 -15.22 7.41
N GLU A 106 -33.41 -16.54 7.52
CA GLU A 106 -32.97 -17.51 6.50
C GLU A 106 -31.48 -17.82 6.32
N GLY A 107 -31.16 -19.10 6.54
CA GLY A 107 -29.92 -19.76 6.13
C GLY A 107 -28.79 -19.67 7.15
N THR A 108 -28.61 -20.71 7.96
CA THR A 108 -27.36 -20.94 8.71
C THR A 108 -26.25 -21.27 7.71
N ARG A 109 -25.76 -20.27 6.98
CA ARG A 109 -24.54 -20.38 6.18
C ARG A 109 -23.37 -20.47 7.14
N LEU A 110 -22.58 -21.53 7.03
CA LEU A 110 -21.37 -21.79 7.80
C LEU A 110 -20.25 -20.81 7.38
N VAL A 111 -20.42 -19.51 7.62
CA VAL A 111 -19.46 -18.44 7.27
C VAL A 111 -18.11 -18.64 7.97
N ALA A 112 -18.08 -19.35 9.11
CA ALA A 112 -16.84 -19.66 9.81
C ALA A 112 -15.97 -20.74 9.12
N GLN A 113 -16.58 -21.69 8.41
CA GLN A 113 -15.85 -22.78 7.72
C GLN A 113 -15.32 -22.32 6.34
N ASP A 114 -16.08 -21.45 5.67
CA ASP A 114 -15.67 -20.79 4.41
C ASP A 114 -14.42 -19.91 4.61
N GLY A 115 -14.26 -19.29 5.78
CA GLY A 115 -13.14 -18.41 6.09
C GLY A 115 -11.81 -19.15 6.24
N GLU A 116 -11.81 -20.31 6.90
CA GLU A 116 -10.59 -21.11 7.11
C GLU A 116 -10.13 -21.79 5.81
N SER A 117 -11.05 -22.38 5.05
CA SER A 117 -10.75 -23.00 3.75
C SER A 117 -10.22 -21.99 2.74
N THR A 118 -10.76 -20.76 2.75
CA THR A 118 -10.28 -19.65 1.92
C THR A 118 -8.90 -19.18 2.36
N ARG A 119 -8.62 -19.05 3.66
CA ARG A 119 -7.27 -18.69 4.17
C ARG A 119 -6.22 -19.73 3.80
N MET A 120 -6.53 -21.01 3.94
CA MET A 120 -5.62 -22.10 3.54
C MET A 120 -5.40 -22.09 2.02
N ARG A 121 -6.43 -21.80 1.23
CA ARG A 121 -6.33 -21.63 -0.23
C ARG A 121 -5.42 -20.47 -0.58
N ASP A 122 -5.61 -19.31 0.03
CA ASP A 122 -4.81 -18.11 -0.22
C ASP A 122 -3.34 -18.32 0.13
N MET A 123 -3.05 -19.02 1.24
CA MET A 123 -1.68 -19.37 1.62
C MET A 123 -1.01 -20.32 0.61
N LYS A 124 -1.74 -21.31 0.10
CA LYS A 124 -1.25 -22.23 -0.93
C LYS A 124 -1.07 -21.54 -2.29
N LEU A 125 -1.93 -20.57 -2.62
CA LEU A 125 -1.80 -19.75 -3.83
C LEU A 125 -0.57 -18.86 -3.74
N ASP A 126 -0.35 -18.18 -2.62
CA ASP A 126 0.86 -17.39 -2.37
C ASP A 126 2.13 -18.24 -2.55
N HIS A 127 2.14 -19.44 -1.95
CA HIS A 127 3.24 -20.38 -2.09
C HIS A 127 3.46 -20.80 -3.56
N SER A 128 2.37 -21.06 -4.29
CA SER A 128 2.44 -21.42 -5.71
C SER A 128 3.04 -20.29 -6.56
N PHE A 129 2.67 -19.03 -6.29
CA PHE A 129 3.26 -17.88 -6.98
C PHE A 129 4.73 -17.67 -6.63
N LYS A 130 5.13 -17.93 -5.38
CA LYS A 130 6.54 -17.89 -4.97
C LYS A 130 7.38 -18.93 -5.71
N ILE A 131 6.88 -20.14 -5.90
CA ILE A 131 7.58 -21.18 -6.70
C ILE A 131 7.78 -20.69 -8.13
N VAL A 132 6.73 -20.15 -8.77
CA VAL A 132 6.84 -19.60 -10.14
C VAL A 132 7.90 -18.50 -10.22
N GLN A 133 7.95 -17.61 -9.24
CA GLN A 133 8.96 -16.55 -9.18
C GLN A 133 10.39 -17.09 -9.05
N VAL A 134 10.60 -18.12 -8.22
CA VAL A 134 11.92 -18.76 -8.08
C VAL A 134 12.34 -19.41 -9.38
N GLN A 135 11.45 -20.17 -10.02
CA GLN A 135 11.76 -20.84 -11.29
C GLN A 135 11.99 -19.85 -12.44
N ALA A 136 11.27 -18.72 -12.46
CA ALA A 136 11.53 -17.65 -13.43
C ALA A 136 12.94 -17.08 -13.28
N ARG A 137 13.43 -16.87 -12.05
CA ARG A 137 14.81 -16.42 -11.81
C ARG A 137 15.84 -17.46 -12.24
N VAL A 138 15.60 -18.75 -11.97
CA VAL A 138 16.48 -19.82 -12.45
C VAL A 138 16.60 -19.79 -13.97
N ILE A 139 15.48 -19.59 -14.69
CA ILE A 139 15.48 -19.46 -16.15
C ILE A 139 16.30 -18.24 -16.58
N GLU A 140 16.09 -17.07 -15.96
CA GLU A 140 16.87 -15.86 -16.26
C GLU A 140 18.38 -16.05 -16.01
N GLU A 141 18.74 -16.70 -14.90
CA GLU A 141 20.12 -16.99 -14.52
C GLU A 141 20.80 -17.96 -15.50
N GLU A 142 20.11 -19.04 -15.91
CA GLU A 142 20.65 -19.99 -16.88
C GLU A 142 20.74 -19.39 -18.29
N LEU A 143 19.77 -18.58 -18.70
CA LEU A 143 19.81 -17.89 -19.99
C LEU A 143 20.92 -16.82 -20.03
N ALA A 144 21.18 -16.13 -18.92
CA ALA A 144 22.27 -15.15 -18.80
C ALA A 144 23.66 -15.77 -18.98
N LYS A 145 23.82 -17.08 -18.71
CA LYS A 145 25.08 -17.82 -18.94
C LYS A 145 25.34 -18.11 -20.43
N GLY A 146 24.38 -17.87 -21.32
CA GLY A 146 24.52 -18.05 -22.76
C GLY A 146 24.92 -19.48 -23.14
N ALA A 147 26.00 -19.65 -23.90
CA ALA A 147 26.48 -20.97 -24.34
C ALA A 147 26.93 -21.90 -23.20
N ALA A 148 27.17 -21.37 -22.00
CA ALA A 148 27.50 -22.14 -20.80
C ALA A 148 26.29 -22.45 -19.91
N GLY A 149 25.08 -22.02 -20.30
CA GLY A 149 23.84 -22.27 -19.55
C GLY A 149 23.29 -23.67 -19.74
N ASP A 150 22.66 -24.21 -18.70
CA ASP A 150 22.04 -25.54 -18.72
C ASP A 150 20.61 -25.46 -19.28
N GLN A 151 20.44 -25.86 -20.55
CA GLN A 151 19.14 -25.90 -21.23
C GLN A 151 18.17 -26.93 -20.62
N ASP A 152 18.67 -28.01 -20.01
CA ASP A 152 17.82 -28.98 -19.33
C ASP A 152 17.27 -28.39 -18.04
N MET A 153 18.05 -27.56 -17.35
CA MET A 153 17.60 -26.83 -16.16
C MET A 153 16.50 -25.82 -16.50
N VAL A 154 16.64 -25.08 -17.61
CA VAL A 154 15.59 -24.19 -18.13
C VAL A 154 14.31 -24.98 -18.44
N THR A 155 14.44 -26.13 -19.12
CA THR A 155 13.30 -26.98 -19.48
C THR A 155 12.56 -27.51 -18.24
N ARG A 156 13.28 -27.99 -17.22
CA ARG A 156 12.69 -28.45 -15.94
C ARG A 156 12.03 -27.31 -15.16
N ALA A 157 12.62 -26.12 -15.18
CA ALA A 157 12.05 -24.94 -14.55
C ALA A 157 10.71 -24.56 -15.21
N LEU A 158 10.64 -24.57 -16.54
CA LEU A 158 9.40 -24.31 -17.30
C LEU A 158 8.32 -25.36 -17.03
N GLU A 159 8.69 -26.64 -16.95
CA GLU A 159 7.77 -27.72 -16.58
C GLU A 159 7.18 -27.50 -15.18
N THR A 160 8.03 -27.15 -14.21
CA THR A 160 7.61 -26.84 -12.85
C THR A 160 6.61 -25.68 -12.83
N ILE A 161 6.91 -24.58 -13.55
CA ILE A 161 6.00 -23.43 -13.66
C ILE A 161 4.64 -23.86 -14.22
N THR A 162 4.63 -24.72 -15.24
CA THR A 162 3.40 -25.19 -15.88
C THR A 162 2.54 -26.02 -14.94
N ILE A 163 3.14 -26.94 -14.19
CA ILE A 163 2.46 -27.77 -13.19
C ILE A 163 1.92 -26.90 -12.06
N THR A 164 2.75 -26.02 -11.50
CA THR A 164 2.36 -25.12 -10.41
C THR A 164 1.24 -24.17 -10.83
N ALA A 165 1.32 -23.56 -12.02
CA ALA A 165 0.30 -22.66 -12.54
C ALA A 165 -1.04 -23.37 -12.76
N THR A 166 -1.01 -24.62 -13.24
CA THR A 166 -2.22 -25.44 -13.41
C THR A 166 -2.89 -25.74 -12.08
N ASN A 167 -2.12 -26.19 -11.08
CA ASN A 167 -2.64 -26.46 -9.74
C ASN A 167 -3.20 -25.19 -9.08
N ALA A 168 -2.50 -24.07 -9.17
CA ALA A 168 -2.96 -22.78 -8.64
C ALA A 168 -4.26 -22.31 -9.32
N ARG A 169 -4.35 -22.46 -10.65
CA ARG A 169 -5.57 -22.11 -11.40
C ARG A 169 -6.76 -22.96 -10.97
N ASP A 170 -6.56 -24.26 -10.76
CA ASP A 170 -7.63 -25.17 -10.32
C ASP A 170 -8.10 -24.84 -8.90
N MET A 171 -7.20 -24.39 -8.02
CA MET A 171 -7.53 -23.87 -6.69
C MET A 171 -8.36 -22.58 -6.73
N ILE A 172 -8.13 -21.71 -7.73
CA ILE A 172 -8.92 -20.48 -7.92
C ILE A 172 -10.33 -20.82 -8.42
N LYS A 173 -10.46 -21.74 -9.39
CA LYS A 173 -11.75 -22.13 -9.98
C LYS A 173 -12.67 -22.82 -8.95
N SER A 174 -12.11 -23.67 -8.10
CA SER A 174 -12.84 -24.34 -7.01
C SER A 174 -13.29 -23.39 -5.90
N GLY A 175 -12.77 -22.17 -5.81
CA GLY A 175 -13.25 -21.14 -4.88
C GLY A 175 -14.42 -20.29 -5.38
N GLY A 176 -14.70 -20.29 -6.69
CA GLY A 176 -15.73 -19.46 -7.33
C GLY A 176 -16.92 -20.24 -7.90
N ALA A 177 -16.79 -21.55 -8.09
CA ALA A 177 -17.93 -22.40 -8.42
C ALA A 177 -18.66 -22.74 -7.12
N THR A 178 -19.85 -22.18 -6.95
CA THR A 178 -20.83 -22.61 -5.96
C THR A 178 -20.90 -24.13 -5.94
N GLU A 179 -20.31 -24.75 -4.91
CA GLU A 179 -20.54 -26.16 -4.60
C GLU A 179 -22.04 -26.33 -4.41
N ALA A 180 -22.71 -26.94 -5.38
CA ALA A 180 -24.00 -27.54 -5.11
C ALA A 180 -23.80 -28.49 -3.91
N PRO A 181 -24.64 -28.39 -2.85
CA PRO A 181 -24.42 -29.14 -1.64
C PRO A 181 -24.30 -30.63 -1.96
N VAL A 182 -23.21 -31.25 -1.50
CA VAL A 182 -22.94 -32.68 -1.67
C VAL A 182 -24.07 -33.43 -0.99
N THR A 183 -25.02 -33.90 -1.79
CA THR A 183 -26.15 -34.72 -1.35
C THR A 183 -25.64 -36.14 -1.25
N GLY A 184 -24.99 -36.48 -0.13
CA GLY A 184 -24.59 -37.84 0.20
C GLY A 184 -25.49 -38.36 1.32
N THR A 185 -26.20 -39.46 1.08
CA THR A 185 -26.83 -40.24 2.15
C THR A 185 -25.72 -40.94 2.93
N VAL A 186 -25.59 -40.63 4.22
CA VAL A 186 -24.76 -41.40 5.15
C VAL A 186 -25.46 -42.75 5.35
N ILE A 187 -24.79 -43.84 4.97
CA ILE A 187 -25.23 -45.20 5.28
C ILE A 187 -24.45 -45.61 6.53
N ASP A 188 -25.17 -45.88 7.62
CA ASP A 188 -24.68 -46.54 8.84
C ASP A 188 -24.75 -48.06 8.65
#